data_AF-A0A917IHT5-F1
#
_entry.id   AF-A0A917IHT5-F1
#
_cell.length_a   1.000
_cell.length_b   1.000
_cell.length_c   1.000
_cell.angle_alpha   90.00
_cell.angle_beta   90.00
_cell.angle_gamma   90.00
#
_symmetry.space_group_name_H-M   'P 1'
#
loop_
_entity.id
_entity.type
_entity.pdbx_description
1 polymer ?
#
loop_
_entity_poly.entity_id
_entity_poly.type
_entity_poly.pdbx_seq_one_letter_code
_entity_poly.pdbx_strand_id
1 'polypeptide(L)'
;MTALDDRVQQGFIAAGIPAELVKELLEAFTEAKRRFYRDDLRPSEIEGARFSEAVFRILEWATTQQYTPLGGNLPKVPTLMGKLEQATAAPESIRFHIPRTLRLIYDIRNKRDVAHLSDGIDPNQQDATMVVRNMEWVLAELVRLHHNVSATEAHGIIVALVSKDVPLIQVFDGFPRVLKQLKASDHMLALLYWRGVDGASFTELHSWARAGMRANLKRTLNALDTKDLIHLNGDRYVLTHLGERDVEQRKLLEPQ
;
A
#
# COMPACT_ATOMS: atom_id res chain seq x y z
N MET A 1 -11.78 -6.49 -1.62
CA MET A 1 -10.55 -7.29 -1.76
C MET A 1 -10.13 -7.26 -3.21
N THR A 2 -8.89 -6.86 -3.44
CA THR A 2 -8.21 -6.97 -4.73
C THR A 2 -7.69 -8.39 -4.93
N ALA A 3 -7.33 -8.77 -6.16
CA ALA A 3 -6.67 -10.07 -6.43
C ALA A 3 -5.29 -10.21 -5.73
N LEU A 4 -4.70 -9.11 -5.25
CA LEU A 4 -3.52 -9.14 -4.41
C LEU A 4 -3.88 -9.56 -2.98
N ASP A 5 -4.95 -9.00 -2.41
CA ASP A 5 -5.44 -9.32 -1.07
C ASP A 5 -5.79 -10.80 -0.94
N ASP A 6 -6.44 -11.37 -1.97
CA ASP A 6 -6.81 -12.80 -2.00
C ASP A 6 -5.58 -13.71 -1.96
N ARG A 7 -4.52 -13.35 -2.69
CA ARG A 7 -3.26 -14.13 -2.73
C ARG A 7 -2.51 -14.03 -1.40
N VAL A 8 -2.43 -12.84 -0.81
CA VAL A 8 -1.82 -12.64 0.51
C VAL A 8 -2.58 -13.41 1.57
N GLN A 9 -3.91 -13.34 1.54
CA GLN A 9 -4.78 -14.08 2.45
C GLN A 9 -4.55 -15.59 2.36
N GLN A 10 -4.55 -16.15 1.16
CA GLN A 10 -4.29 -17.58 0.95
C GLN A 10 -2.89 -17.98 1.42
N GLY A 11 -1.87 -17.16 1.14
CA GLY A 11 -0.50 -17.40 1.59
C GLY A 11 -0.39 -17.46 3.12
N PHE A 12 -0.99 -16.50 3.83
CA PHE A 12 -0.99 -16.47 5.29
C PHE A 12 -1.75 -17.64 5.93
N ILE A 13 -2.93 -17.99 5.39
CA ILE A 13 -3.70 -19.13 5.88
C ILE A 13 -2.92 -20.44 5.66
N ALA A 14 -2.28 -20.59 4.49
CA ALA A 14 -1.45 -21.77 4.20
C ALA A 14 -0.21 -21.86 5.12
N ALA A 15 0.34 -20.73 5.55
CA ALA A 15 1.40 -20.68 6.56
C ALA A 15 0.92 -20.93 7.99
N GLY A 16 -0.37 -21.18 8.20
CA GLY A 16 -0.97 -21.54 9.48
C GLY A 16 -1.50 -20.37 10.31
N ILE A 17 -1.43 -19.13 9.80
CA ILE A 17 -1.96 -17.96 10.53
C ILE A 17 -3.49 -18.13 10.66
N PRO A 18 -4.07 -17.93 11.86
CA PRO A 18 -5.51 -18.02 12.07
C PRO A 18 -6.29 -17.13 11.09
N ALA A 19 -7.27 -17.70 10.39
CA ALA A 19 -7.94 -17.06 9.27
C ALA A 19 -8.68 -15.76 9.67
N GLU A 20 -9.21 -15.70 10.88
CA GLU A 20 -9.86 -14.50 11.41
C GLU A 20 -8.87 -13.36 11.66
N LEU A 21 -7.63 -13.65 12.06
CA LEU A 21 -6.59 -12.63 12.23
C LEU A 21 -6.13 -12.11 10.87
N VAL A 22 -5.98 -13.00 9.88
CA VAL A 22 -5.66 -12.62 8.50
C VAL A 22 -6.73 -11.71 7.92
N LYS A 23 -8.00 -12.06 8.11
CA LYS A 23 -9.13 -11.23 7.67
C LYS A 23 -9.09 -9.85 8.31
N GLU A 24 -8.97 -9.77 9.63
CA GLU A 24 -8.93 -8.51 10.37
C GLU A 24 -7.75 -7.63 9.93
N LEU A 25 -6.58 -8.24 9.76
CA LEU A 25 -5.36 -7.58 9.26
C LEU A 25 -5.59 -6.90 7.91
N LEU A 26 -6.09 -7.66 6.94
CA LEU A 26 -6.25 -7.19 5.56
C LEU A 26 -7.41 -6.19 5.42
N GLU A 27 -8.49 -6.36 6.16
CA GLU A 27 -9.59 -5.40 6.20
C GLU A 27 -9.13 -4.05 6.77
N ALA A 28 -8.44 -4.05 7.92
CA ALA A 28 -7.91 -2.82 8.52
C ALA A 28 -6.87 -2.15 7.62
N PHE A 29 -5.99 -2.93 6.98
CA PHE A 29 -5.01 -2.42 6.03
C PHE A 29 -5.67 -1.74 4.82
N THR A 30 -6.61 -2.44 4.19
CA THR A 30 -7.33 -1.93 3.01
C THR A 30 -8.11 -0.67 3.34
N GLU A 31 -8.79 -0.65 4.49
CA GLU A 31 -9.58 0.49 4.93
C GLU A 31 -8.71 1.69 5.29
N ALA A 32 -7.57 1.49 5.97
CA ALA A 32 -6.61 2.54 6.25
C ALA A 32 -6.11 3.21 4.95
N LYS A 33 -5.67 2.41 3.97
CA LYS A 33 -5.25 2.92 2.66
C LYS A 33 -6.39 3.66 1.97
N ARG A 34 -7.59 3.08 1.92
CA ARG A 34 -8.76 3.69 1.28
C ARG A 34 -9.11 5.06 1.88
N ARG A 35 -9.04 5.20 3.21
CA ARG A 35 -9.31 6.46 3.92
C ARG A 35 -8.22 7.48 3.67
N PHE A 36 -6.95 7.07 3.81
CA PHE A 36 -5.80 7.92 3.54
C PHE A 36 -5.86 8.52 2.12
N TYR A 37 -6.22 7.71 1.12
CA TYR A 37 -6.35 8.17 -0.27
C TYR A 37 -7.53 9.11 -0.53
N ARG A 38 -8.50 9.19 0.39
CA ARG A 38 -9.66 10.09 0.30
C ARG A 38 -9.47 11.35 1.16
N ASP A 39 -8.24 11.63 1.61
CA ASP A 39 -7.92 12.66 2.60
C ASP A 39 -8.72 12.52 3.91
N ASP A 40 -9.22 11.30 4.20
CA ASP A 40 -9.87 10.94 5.46
C ASP A 40 -8.79 10.50 6.47
N LEU A 41 -7.92 11.46 6.81
CA LEU A 41 -6.62 11.21 7.44
C LEU A 41 -6.73 10.65 8.87
N ARG A 42 -7.46 11.34 9.77
CA ARG A 42 -7.62 10.87 11.16
C ARG A 42 -8.25 9.48 11.26
N PRO A 43 -9.33 9.17 10.52
CA PRO A 43 -9.86 7.81 10.49
C PRO A 43 -8.88 6.78 9.92
N SER A 44 -8.00 7.14 8.99
CA SER A 44 -6.95 6.23 8.52
C SER A 44 -5.96 5.84 9.64
N GLU A 45 -5.67 6.75 10.57
CA GLU A 45 -4.82 6.49 11.74
C GLU A 45 -5.50 5.54 12.75
N ILE A 46 -6.82 5.63 12.89
CA ILE A 46 -7.62 4.70 13.70
C ILE A 46 -7.54 3.27 13.14
N GLU A 47 -7.66 3.12 11.81
CA GLU A 47 -7.48 1.82 11.16
C GLU A 47 -6.04 1.30 11.32
N GLY A 48 -5.04 2.18 11.42
CA GLY A 48 -3.67 1.81 11.78
C GLY A 48 -3.54 1.17 13.17
N ALA A 49 -4.33 1.62 14.15
CA ALA A 49 -4.40 0.97 15.46
C ALA A 49 -5.06 -0.42 15.37
N ARG A 50 -6.19 -0.54 14.64
CA ARG A 50 -6.88 -1.81 14.39
C ARG A 50 -5.96 -2.82 13.67
N PHE A 51 -5.21 -2.36 12.68
CA PHE A 51 -4.17 -3.15 12.01
C PHE A 51 -3.10 -3.62 13.00
N SER A 52 -2.58 -2.71 13.83
CA SER A 52 -1.54 -3.02 14.80
C SER A 52 -2.00 -4.08 15.83
N GLU A 53 -3.25 -4.01 16.24
CA GLU A 53 -3.91 -5.01 17.08
C GLU A 53 -3.98 -6.40 16.46
N ALA A 54 -4.33 -6.48 15.17
CA ALA A 54 -4.33 -7.74 14.44
C ALA A 54 -2.90 -8.32 14.35
N VAL A 55 -1.92 -7.48 14.02
CA VAL A 55 -0.51 -7.92 13.94
C VAL A 55 0.01 -8.37 15.29
N PHE A 56 -0.25 -7.67 16.39
CA PHE A 56 0.19 -8.14 17.72
C PHE A 56 -0.34 -9.54 18.05
N ARG A 57 -1.60 -9.84 17.72
CA ARG A 57 -2.17 -11.19 17.89
C ARG A 57 -1.47 -12.22 16.99
N ILE A 58 -1.13 -11.84 15.75
CA ILE A 58 -0.32 -12.70 14.86
C ILE A 58 1.06 -12.96 15.45
N LEU A 59 1.71 -11.98 16.09
CA LEU A 59 2.99 -12.17 16.75
C LEU A 59 2.90 -13.04 18.01
N GLU A 60 1.82 -12.93 18.80
CA GLU A 60 1.54 -13.86 19.90
C GLU A 60 1.42 -15.30 19.36
N TRP A 61 0.64 -15.50 18.30
CA TRP A 61 0.49 -16.81 17.65
C TRP A 61 1.84 -17.32 17.11
N ALA A 62 2.59 -16.48 16.40
CA ALA A 62 3.85 -16.87 15.79
C ALA A 62 4.90 -17.31 16.83
N THR A 63 4.84 -16.76 18.05
CA THR A 63 5.80 -17.07 19.13
C THR A 63 5.32 -18.14 20.11
N THR A 64 4.01 -18.29 20.32
CA THR A 64 3.46 -19.16 21.38
C THR A 64 2.41 -20.16 20.89
N GLN A 65 1.99 -20.07 19.63
CA GLN A 65 0.84 -20.79 19.06
C GLN A 65 -0.49 -20.51 19.80
N GLN A 66 -0.53 -19.46 20.62
CA GLN A 66 -1.70 -18.91 21.28
C GLN A 66 -1.78 -17.41 20.99
N TYR A 67 -2.97 -16.84 21.02
CA TYR A 67 -3.18 -15.41 20.82
C TYR A 67 -4.40 -14.94 21.60
N THR A 68 -4.40 -13.66 21.94
CA THR A 68 -5.57 -13.00 22.52
C THR A 68 -6.70 -13.01 21.48
N PRO A 69 -7.90 -13.54 21.78
CA PRO A 69 -9.01 -13.56 20.83
C PRO A 69 -9.41 -12.16 20.34
N LEU A 70 -10.01 -12.09 19.14
CA LEU A 70 -10.64 -10.87 18.65
C LEU A 70 -11.75 -10.42 19.61
N GLY A 71 -11.84 -9.10 19.86
CA GLY A 71 -12.72 -8.53 20.88
C GLY A 71 -12.22 -8.67 22.33
N GLY A 72 -11.17 -9.47 22.57
CA GLY A 72 -10.46 -9.52 23.85
C GLY A 72 -9.48 -8.35 23.99
N ASN A 73 -9.23 -7.92 25.24
CA ASN A 73 -8.28 -6.85 25.53
C ASN A 73 -6.84 -7.35 25.42
N LEU A 74 -6.08 -6.80 24.48
CA LEU A 74 -4.64 -7.01 24.43
C LEU A 74 -3.94 -6.44 25.67
N PRO A 75 -2.85 -7.06 26.15
CA PRO A 75 -1.97 -6.42 27.11
C PRO A 75 -1.43 -5.09 26.58
N LYS A 76 -1.01 -4.20 27.47
CA LYS A 76 -0.40 -2.92 27.08
C LYS A 76 0.81 -3.17 26.17
N VAL A 77 1.01 -2.31 25.16
CA VAL A 77 2.09 -2.43 24.17
C VAL A 77 3.47 -2.71 24.80
N PRO A 78 3.92 -2.02 25.87
CA PRO A 78 5.21 -2.33 26.51
C PRO A 78 5.31 -3.77 27.03
N THR A 79 4.20 -4.33 27.55
CA THR A 79 4.15 -5.71 28.03
C THR A 79 4.20 -6.70 26.87
N LEU A 80 3.47 -6.44 25.78
CA LEU A 80 3.52 -7.25 24.57
C LEU A 80 4.94 -7.28 23.98
N MET A 81 5.55 -6.10 23.81
CA MET A 81 6.93 -5.99 23.34
C MET A 81 7.88 -6.76 24.24
N GLY A 82 7.82 -6.57 25.56
CA GLY A 82 8.69 -7.28 26.50
C GLY A 82 8.59 -8.80 26.38
N LYS A 83 7.38 -9.35 26.15
CA LYS A 83 7.22 -10.79 25.88
C LYS A 83 7.87 -11.22 24.56
N LEU A 84 7.64 -10.46 23.49
CA LEU A 84 8.19 -10.75 22.16
C LEU A 84 9.72 -10.66 22.14
N GLU A 85 10.30 -9.70 22.85
CA GLU A 85 11.76 -9.55 22.98
C GLU A 85 12.41 -10.79 23.62
N GLN A 86 11.70 -11.48 24.53
CA GLN A 86 12.17 -12.70 25.19
C GLN A 86 11.93 -13.98 24.38
N ALA A 87 11.21 -13.92 23.26
CA ALA A 87 10.97 -15.08 22.40
C ALA A 87 12.20 -15.40 21.54
N THR A 88 13.29 -15.88 22.15
CA THR A 88 14.62 -16.04 21.52
C THR A 88 14.66 -17.00 20.33
N ALA A 89 13.70 -17.92 20.22
CA ALA A 89 13.56 -18.80 19.07
C ALA A 89 12.99 -18.09 17.82
N ALA A 90 12.37 -16.93 17.99
CA ALA A 90 11.81 -16.14 16.90
C ALA A 90 12.87 -15.23 16.25
N PRO A 91 12.75 -14.91 14.95
CA PRO A 91 13.64 -13.97 14.27
C PRO A 91 13.51 -12.55 14.85
N GLU A 92 14.56 -11.74 14.68
CA GLU A 92 14.59 -10.34 15.14
C GLU A 92 13.44 -9.50 14.60
N SER A 93 12.94 -9.82 13.41
CA SER A 93 11.80 -9.13 12.83
C SER A 93 10.54 -9.27 13.69
N ILE A 94 10.26 -10.48 14.20
CA ILE A 94 9.14 -10.76 15.11
C ILE A 94 9.40 -10.17 16.50
N ARG A 95 10.65 -10.24 16.99
CA ARG A 95 11.02 -9.82 18.35
C ARG A 95 11.11 -8.30 18.51
N PHE A 96 11.60 -7.61 17.47
CA PHE A 96 12.04 -6.22 17.59
C PHE A 96 11.50 -5.33 16.48
N HIS A 97 11.68 -5.67 15.20
CA HIS A 97 11.40 -4.73 14.12
C HIS A 97 9.90 -4.46 13.99
N ILE A 98 9.08 -5.50 13.79
CA ILE A 98 7.63 -5.34 13.69
C ILE A 98 7.06 -4.70 14.97
N PRO A 99 7.33 -5.20 16.20
CA PRO A 99 6.75 -4.60 17.40
C PRO A 99 7.10 -3.13 17.62
N ARG A 100 8.33 -2.71 17.30
CA ARG A 100 8.75 -1.31 17.41
C ARG A 100 8.03 -0.42 16.39
N THR A 101 7.84 -0.93 15.17
CA THR A 101 7.04 -0.25 14.15
C THR A 101 5.57 -0.12 14.56
N LEU A 102 4.96 -1.18 15.11
CA LEU A 102 3.59 -1.13 15.63
C LEU A 102 3.44 -0.14 16.79
N ARG A 103 4.44 -0.06 17.68
CA ARG A 103 4.46 0.92 18.76
C ARG A 103 4.46 2.35 18.22
N LEU A 104 5.22 2.63 17.16
CA LEU A 104 5.22 3.95 16.51
C LEU A 104 3.82 4.33 16.02
N ILE A 105 3.15 3.41 15.31
CA ILE A 105 1.76 3.61 14.82
C ILE A 105 0.82 3.91 16.00
N TYR A 106 0.91 3.10 17.07
CA TYR A 106 0.09 3.29 18.27
C TYR A 106 0.35 4.61 19.01
N ASP A 107 1.61 5.04 19.08
CA ASP A 107 1.99 6.27 19.77
C ASP A 107 1.43 7.50 19.06
N ILE A 108 1.37 7.51 17.72
CA ILE A 108 0.68 8.57 16.96
C ILE A 108 -0.80 8.62 17.32
N ARG A 109 -1.51 7.50 17.16
CA ARG A 109 -2.95 7.43 17.44
C ARG A 109 -3.28 7.80 18.89
N ASN A 110 -2.46 7.38 19.86
CA ASN A 110 -2.80 7.55 21.27
C ASN A 110 -2.31 8.88 21.87
N LYS A 111 -1.21 9.45 21.37
CA LYS A 111 -0.54 10.60 22.02
C LYS A 111 -0.57 11.86 21.19
N ARG A 112 -0.66 11.76 19.86
CA ARG A 112 -0.62 12.91 18.95
C ARG A 112 -2.01 13.40 18.57
N ASP A 113 -2.99 12.52 18.58
CA ASP A 113 -4.43 12.83 18.47
C ASP A 113 -4.97 13.62 19.70
N VAL A 114 -4.13 13.86 20.72
CA VAL A 114 -4.45 14.72 21.87
C VAL A 114 -4.20 16.18 21.50
N ALA A 115 -5.13 16.76 20.73
CA ALA A 115 -5.55 18.17 20.69
C ALA A 115 -4.57 19.28 21.13
N HIS A 116 -3.26 19.18 20.86
CA HIS A 116 -2.31 20.25 21.08
C HIS A 116 -2.19 21.06 19.80
N LEU A 117 -3.22 21.87 19.54
CA LEU A 117 -3.21 23.01 18.61
C LEU A 117 -2.23 24.11 19.08
N SER A 118 -1.12 23.77 19.73
CA SER A 118 -0.24 24.77 20.37
C SER A 118 0.49 25.64 19.36
N ASP A 119 0.62 25.20 18.10
CA ASP A 119 1.28 25.93 17.02
C ASP A 119 0.37 26.23 15.81
N GLY A 120 -0.89 25.77 15.81
CA GLY A 120 -1.86 25.98 14.74
C GLY A 120 -1.60 25.18 13.45
N ILE A 121 -0.69 24.19 13.47
CA ILE A 121 -0.38 23.34 12.32
C ILE A 121 -1.14 22.02 12.43
N ASP A 122 -1.88 21.62 11.40
CA ASP A 122 -2.55 20.31 11.35
C ASP A 122 -1.52 19.19 11.05
N PRO A 123 -1.26 18.28 12.00
CA PRO A 123 -0.30 17.19 11.81
C PRO A 123 -0.83 16.00 11.00
N ASN A 124 -2.13 15.94 10.69
CA ASN A 124 -2.78 14.73 10.17
C ASN A 124 -2.16 14.22 8.87
N GLN A 125 -1.73 15.10 7.96
CA GLN A 125 -1.14 14.66 6.69
C GLN A 125 0.16 13.89 6.91
N GLN A 126 1.05 14.42 7.75
CA GLN A 126 2.33 13.76 8.04
C GLN A 126 2.13 12.49 8.88
N ASP A 127 1.17 12.49 9.81
CA ASP A 127 0.87 11.34 10.66
C ASP A 127 0.25 10.19 9.89
N ALA A 128 -0.83 10.44 9.17
CA ALA A 128 -1.48 9.44 8.35
C ALA A 128 -0.54 8.87 7.28
N THR A 129 0.33 9.70 6.68
CA THR A 129 1.36 9.23 5.75
C THR A 129 2.31 8.27 6.44
N MET A 130 2.82 8.64 7.62
CA MET A 130 3.74 7.79 8.37
C MET A 130 3.07 6.48 8.80
N VAL A 131 1.83 6.52 9.28
CA VAL A 131 1.06 5.33 9.66
C VAL A 131 0.91 4.38 8.48
N VAL A 132 0.38 4.83 7.34
CA VAL A 132 0.14 3.97 6.17
C VAL A 132 1.44 3.36 5.63
N ARG A 133 2.52 4.14 5.54
CA ARG A 133 3.81 3.61 5.06
C ARG A 133 4.42 2.58 6.00
N ASN A 134 4.25 2.76 7.32
CA ASN A 134 4.69 1.75 8.28
C ASN A 134 3.82 0.49 8.25
N MET A 135 2.52 0.62 7.98
CA MET A 135 1.64 -0.54 7.76
C MET A 135 2.04 -1.33 6.51
N GLU A 136 2.35 -0.64 5.40
CA GLU A 136 2.85 -1.27 4.17
C GLU A 136 4.14 -2.07 4.43
N TRP A 137 5.08 -1.48 5.18
CA TRP A 137 6.32 -2.16 5.56
C TRP A 137 6.05 -3.39 6.44
N VAL A 138 5.19 -3.28 7.46
CA VAL A 138 4.84 -4.41 8.34
C VAL A 138 4.18 -5.54 7.55
N LEU A 139 3.23 -5.23 6.66
CA LEU A 139 2.56 -6.24 5.86
C LEU A 139 3.53 -6.93 4.90
N ALA A 140 4.41 -6.17 4.24
CA ALA A 140 5.48 -6.72 3.40
C ALA A 140 6.42 -7.64 4.19
N GLU A 141 6.76 -7.27 5.41
CA GLU A 141 7.63 -8.07 6.28
C GLU A 141 6.94 -9.35 6.77
N LEU A 142 5.64 -9.30 7.07
CA LEU A 142 4.85 -10.51 7.35
C LEU A 142 4.79 -11.44 6.14
N VAL A 143 4.60 -10.90 4.93
CA VAL A 143 4.70 -11.69 3.69
C VAL A 143 6.09 -12.33 3.58
N ARG A 144 7.16 -11.57 3.83
CA ARG A 144 8.52 -12.13 3.81
C ARG A 144 8.72 -13.27 4.81
N LEU A 145 8.10 -13.21 5.99
CA LEU A 145 8.22 -14.22 7.05
C LEU A 145 7.31 -15.44 6.88
N HIS A 146 6.11 -15.25 6.31
CA HIS A 146 5.03 -16.24 6.28
C HIS A 146 4.51 -16.53 4.87
N HIS A 147 5.32 -16.30 3.82
CA HIS A 147 4.96 -16.70 2.47
C HIS A 147 5.11 -18.21 2.29
N ASN A 148 4.16 -18.81 1.57
CA ASN A 148 4.24 -20.20 1.10
C ASN A 148 4.38 -20.26 -0.44
N VAL A 149 4.91 -19.20 -1.03
CA VAL A 149 5.12 -19.05 -2.48
C VAL A 149 6.61 -18.97 -2.82
N SER A 150 6.96 -18.93 -4.10
CA SER A 150 8.36 -18.73 -4.48
C SER A 150 8.88 -17.36 -4.01
N ALA A 151 10.20 -17.22 -3.82
CA ALA A 151 10.81 -15.93 -3.46
C ALA A 151 10.51 -14.83 -4.48
N THR A 152 10.44 -15.18 -5.78
CA THR A 152 10.05 -14.27 -6.86
C THR A 152 8.61 -13.80 -6.71
N GLU A 153 7.70 -14.71 -6.39
CA GLU A 153 6.28 -14.38 -6.20
C GLU A 153 6.07 -13.54 -4.94
N ALA A 154 6.73 -13.89 -3.83
CA ALA A 154 6.72 -13.08 -2.61
C ALA A 154 7.25 -11.67 -2.87
N HIS A 155 8.32 -11.53 -3.66
CA HIS A 155 8.85 -10.23 -4.06
C HIS A 155 7.84 -9.44 -4.90
N GLY A 156 7.16 -10.07 -5.87
CA GLY A 156 6.12 -9.44 -6.66
C GLY A 156 4.93 -8.95 -5.81
N ILE A 157 4.52 -9.73 -4.80
CA ILE A 157 3.50 -9.34 -3.82
C ILE A 157 3.96 -8.12 -3.02
N ILE A 158 5.20 -8.14 -2.51
CA ILE A 158 5.77 -7.02 -1.74
C ILE A 158 5.81 -5.75 -2.58
N VAL A 159 6.33 -5.83 -3.82
CA VAL A 159 6.38 -4.68 -4.74
C VAL A 159 4.99 -4.12 -4.98
N ALA A 160 3.98 -4.99 -5.19
CA ALA A 160 2.61 -4.54 -5.38
C ALA A 160 2.01 -3.88 -4.12
N LEU A 161 2.28 -4.42 -2.92
CA LEU A 161 1.78 -3.86 -1.65
C LEU A 161 2.35 -2.46 -1.34
N VAL A 162 3.63 -2.24 -1.64
CA VAL A 162 4.33 -0.97 -1.38
C VAL A 162 4.28 -0.01 -2.59
N SER A 163 3.76 -0.48 -3.73
CA SER A 163 3.62 0.37 -4.92
C SER A 163 2.64 1.52 -4.65
N LYS A 164 2.86 2.65 -5.33
CA LYS A 164 1.94 3.78 -5.28
C LYS A 164 0.58 3.33 -5.85
N ASP A 165 -0.41 3.10 -4.99
CA ASP A 165 -1.78 3.00 -5.48
C ASP A 165 -2.13 4.34 -6.13
N VAL A 166 -2.70 4.26 -7.34
CA VAL A 166 -3.19 5.39 -8.10
C VAL A 166 -4.71 5.31 -8.03
N PRO A 167 -5.39 6.00 -7.09
CA PRO A 167 -6.84 5.85 -6.87
C PRO A 167 -7.67 6.16 -8.13
N LEU A 168 -7.08 6.93 -9.05
CA LEU A 168 -7.61 7.22 -10.37
C LEU A 168 -7.79 5.98 -11.26
N ILE A 169 -7.07 4.89 -11.02
CA ILE A 169 -7.02 3.71 -11.89
C ILE A 169 -7.52 2.50 -11.13
N GLN A 170 -8.58 1.88 -11.63
CA GLN A 170 -9.09 0.61 -11.16
C GLN A 170 -8.79 -0.49 -12.17
N VAL A 171 -8.32 -1.65 -11.73
CA VAL A 171 -8.00 -2.78 -12.60
C VAL A 171 -9.12 -3.81 -12.56
N PHE A 172 -9.60 -4.24 -13.73
CA PHE A 172 -10.57 -5.31 -13.92
C PHE A 172 -9.94 -6.41 -14.76
N ASP A 173 -9.69 -7.59 -14.19
CA ASP A 173 -9.09 -8.73 -14.90
C ASP A 173 -7.81 -8.38 -15.69
N GLY A 174 -6.93 -7.58 -15.07
CA GLY A 174 -5.68 -7.10 -15.70
C GLY A 174 -5.85 -5.90 -16.62
N PHE A 175 -7.07 -5.40 -16.83
CA PHE A 175 -7.35 -4.22 -17.65
C PHE A 175 -7.54 -2.95 -16.77
N PRO A 176 -6.62 -1.98 -16.81
CA PRO A 176 -6.74 -0.74 -16.08
C PRO A 176 -7.81 0.17 -16.68
N ARG A 177 -8.58 0.82 -15.81
CA ARG A 177 -9.62 1.79 -16.14
C ARG A 177 -9.35 3.08 -15.40
N VAL A 178 -9.01 4.13 -16.15
CA VAL A 178 -8.91 5.50 -15.63
C VAL A 178 -10.33 6.03 -15.32
N LEU A 179 -10.60 6.28 -14.05
CA LEU A 179 -11.89 6.68 -13.48
C LEU A 179 -12.24 8.17 -13.65
N LYS A 180 -11.39 8.94 -14.34
CA LYS A 180 -11.60 10.36 -14.69
C LYS A 180 -11.56 10.56 -16.19
N GLN A 181 -12.32 11.54 -16.67
CA GLN A 181 -12.26 11.96 -18.07
C GLN A 181 -11.06 12.86 -18.28
N LEU A 182 -9.98 12.25 -18.78
CA LEU A 182 -8.72 12.94 -19.08
C LEU A 182 -8.55 13.13 -20.59
N LYS A 183 -7.80 14.18 -20.96
CA LYS A 183 -7.29 14.31 -22.34
C LYS A 183 -6.32 13.15 -22.63
N ALA A 184 -6.11 12.83 -23.89
CA ALA A 184 -5.30 11.67 -24.29
C ALA A 184 -3.90 11.66 -23.66
N SER A 185 -3.19 12.79 -23.65
CA SER A 185 -1.87 12.93 -23.03
C SER A 185 -1.90 12.62 -21.53
N ASP A 186 -2.82 13.24 -20.80
CA ASP A 186 -3.00 13.03 -19.36
C ASP A 186 -3.40 11.59 -19.03
N HIS A 187 -4.24 10.98 -19.88
CA HIS A 187 -4.64 9.59 -19.73
C HIS A 187 -3.43 8.65 -19.86
N MET A 188 -2.54 8.90 -20.83
CA MET A 188 -1.33 8.10 -20.98
C MET A 188 -0.36 8.31 -19.82
N LEU A 189 -0.17 9.56 -19.38
CA LEU A 189 0.67 9.85 -18.21
C LEU A 189 0.14 9.15 -16.94
N ALA A 190 -1.17 9.15 -16.70
CA ALA A 190 -1.77 8.44 -15.58
C ALA A 190 -1.54 6.92 -15.66
N LEU A 191 -1.73 6.32 -16.83
CA LEU A 191 -1.47 4.88 -17.03
C LEU A 191 0.01 4.53 -16.82
N LEU A 192 0.92 5.36 -17.35
CA LEU A 192 2.36 5.15 -17.20
C LEU A 192 2.83 5.39 -15.76
N TYR A 193 2.22 6.33 -15.04
CA TYR A 193 2.45 6.54 -13.61
C TYR A 193 2.03 5.32 -12.79
N TRP A 194 0.87 4.75 -13.09
CA TRP A 194 0.42 3.51 -12.48
C TRP A 194 1.33 2.32 -12.81
N ARG A 195 1.87 2.24 -14.04
CA ARG A 195 2.82 1.19 -14.41
C ARG A 195 4.21 1.34 -13.78
N GLY A 196 4.59 2.56 -13.39
CA GLY A 196 5.89 2.85 -12.78
C GLY A 196 7.06 2.41 -13.67
N VAL A 197 8.08 1.81 -13.05
CA VAL A 197 9.33 1.41 -13.71
C VAL A 197 9.15 0.36 -14.80
N ASP A 198 8.10 -0.47 -14.72
CA ASP A 198 7.83 -1.48 -15.73
C ASP A 198 7.45 -0.86 -17.08
N GLY A 199 6.84 0.33 -17.04
CA GLY A 199 6.26 0.98 -18.22
C GLY A 199 5.15 0.17 -18.89
N ALA A 200 4.84 0.54 -20.13
CA ALA A 200 3.88 -0.15 -20.98
C ALA A 200 4.28 -0.10 -22.45
N SER A 201 4.03 -1.19 -23.16
CA SER A 201 4.16 -1.26 -24.61
C SER A 201 3.08 -0.42 -25.31
N PHE A 202 3.31 -0.13 -26.59
CA PHE A 202 2.30 0.53 -27.43
C PHE A 202 0.98 -0.26 -27.45
N THR A 203 1.05 -1.59 -27.57
CA THR A 203 -0.11 -2.48 -27.66
C THR A 203 -0.95 -2.44 -26.38
N GLU A 204 -0.28 -2.48 -25.22
CA GLU A 204 -0.91 -2.32 -23.91
C GLU A 204 -1.63 -0.97 -23.81
N LEU A 205 -0.91 0.14 -24.04
CA LEU A 205 -1.48 1.49 -23.98
C LEU A 205 -2.64 1.69 -24.96
N HIS A 206 -2.55 1.12 -26.16
CA HIS A 206 -3.62 1.15 -27.15
C HIS A 206 -4.86 0.39 -26.69
N SER A 207 -4.67 -0.77 -26.07
CA SER A 207 -5.79 -1.55 -25.52
C SER A 207 -6.49 -0.78 -24.40
N TRP A 208 -5.73 -0.19 -23.47
CA TRP A 208 -6.23 0.54 -22.30
C TRP A 208 -6.81 1.92 -22.62
N ALA A 209 -6.39 2.53 -23.73
CA ALA A 209 -6.91 3.80 -24.19
C ALA A 209 -8.42 3.74 -24.53
N ARG A 210 -9.13 4.82 -24.23
CA ARG A 210 -10.53 5.01 -24.66
C ARG A 210 -10.61 5.03 -26.19
N ALA A 211 -11.73 4.57 -26.74
CA ALA A 211 -11.92 4.42 -28.19
C ALA A 211 -11.50 5.67 -29.01
N GLY A 212 -11.91 6.86 -28.58
CA GLY A 212 -11.56 8.12 -29.28
C GLY A 212 -10.08 8.54 -29.20
N MET A 213 -9.29 7.95 -28.31
CA MET A 213 -7.86 8.24 -28.15
C MET A 213 -6.98 7.36 -29.05
N ARG A 214 -7.46 6.15 -29.39
CA ARG A 214 -6.70 5.10 -30.09
C ARG A 214 -6.13 5.56 -31.43
N ALA A 215 -6.94 6.24 -32.24
CA ALA A 215 -6.55 6.68 -33.59
C ALA A 215 -5.30 7.58 -33.59
N ASN A 216 -5.08 8.34 -32.52
CA ASN A 216 -4.02 9.34 -32.44
C ASN A 216 -2.95 9.00 -31.40
N LEU A 217 -2.98 7.80 -30.84
CA LEU A 217 -2.13 7.41 -29.72
C LEU A 217 -0.64 7.58 -30.00
N LYS A 218 -0.16 7.15 -31.16
CA LYS A 218 1.26 7.28 -31.53
C LYS A 218 1.72 8.74 -31.54
N ARG A 219 0.89 9.64 -32.07
CA ARG A 219 1.16 11.09 -32.04
C ARG A 219 1.13 11.64 -30.62
N THR A 220 0.21 11.19 -29.78
CA THR A 220 0.16 11.57 -28.36
C THR A 220 1.42 11.15 -27.61
N LEU A 221 1.89 9.91 -27.79
CA LEU A 221 3.11 9.41 -27.15
C LEU A 221 4.35 10.16 -27.64
N ASN A 222 4.49 10.38 -28.95
CA ASN A 222 5.59 11.18 -29.50
C ASN A 222 5.60 12.60 -28.92
N ALA A 223 4.44 13.23 -28.75
CA ALA A 223 4.35 14.58 -28.18
C ALA A 223 4.70 14.62 -26.68
N LEU A 224 4.47 13.54 -25.94
CA LEU A 224 4.91 13.42 -24.54
C LEU A 224 6.43 13.19 -24.46
N ASP A 225 6.98 12.37 -25.36
CA ASP A 225 8.40 12.05 -25.48
C ASP A 225 9.21 13.29 -25.88
N THR A 226 8.71 14.09 -26.84
CA THR A 226 9.32 15.38 -27.23
C THR A 226 9.36 16.40 -26.09
N LYS A 227 8.51 16.25 -25.06
CA LYS A 227 8.51 17.09 -23.85
C LYS A 227 9.34 16.50 -22.71
N ASP A 228 10.06 15.40 -22.98
CA ASP A 228 10.82 14.63 -22.00
C ASP A 228 9.96 14.12 -20.83
N LEU A 229 8.63 13.97 -21.01
CA LEU A 229 7.75 13.46 -19.95
C LEU A 229 7.74 11.93 -19.91
N ILE A 230 7.96 11.30 -21.06
CA ILE A 230 8.10 9.84 -21.19
C ILE A 230 9.35 9.54 -21.99
N HIS A 231 9.81 8.29 -21.92
CA HIS A 231 10.92 7.77 -22.72
C HIS A 231 10.56 6.38 -23.24
N LEU A 232 10.88 6.10 -24.50
CA LEU A 232 10.78 4.75 -25.06
C LEU A 232 12.07 3.95 -24.76
N ASN A 233 11.99 3.06 -23.78
CA ASN A 233 13.07 2.14 -23.42
C ASN A 233 12.81 0.77 -24.05
N GLY A 234 13.49 0.48 -25.16
CA GLY A 234 13.19 -0.72 -25.96
C GLY A 234 11.80 -0.62 -26.60
N ASP A 235 10.90 -1.50 -26.19
CA ASP A 235 9.50 -1.52 -26.65
C ASP A 235 8.50 -0.95 -25.62
N ARG A 236 8.98 -0.47 -24.47
CA ARG A 236 8.14 0.04 -23.39
C ARG A 236 8.34 1.53 -23.17
N TYR A 237 7.22 2.25 -23.12
CA TYR A 237 7.19 3.64 -22.67
C TYR A 237 7.25 3.65 -21.14
N VAL A 238 8.16 4.45 -20.59
CA VAL A 238 8.31 4.70 -19.15
C VAL A 238 8.19 6.20 -18.88
N LEU A 239 7.74 6.58 -17.68
CA LEU A 239 7.81 7.99 -17.26
C LEU A 239 9.26 8.36 -16.98
N THR A 240 9.60 9.60 -17.28
CA THR A 240 10.80 10.24 -16.74
C THR A 240 10.46 10.88 -15.38
N HIS A 241 11.48 11.30 -14.64
CA HIS A 241 11.28 12.11 -13.44
C HIS A 241 10.56 13.44 -13.71
N LEU A 242 10.66 13.99 -14.92
CA LEU A 242 9.91 15.18 -15.32
C LEU A 242 8.42 14.87 -15.49
N GLY A 243 8.10 13.72 -16.09
CA GLY A 243 6.73 13.23 -16.23
C GLY A 243 6.09 12.90 -14.88
N GLU A 244 6.81 12.24 -13.98
CA GLU A 244 6.35 11.97 -12.61
C GLU A 244 6.00 13.27 -11.89
N ARG A 245 6.92 14.24 -11.90
CA ARG A 245 6.72 15.55 -11.26
C ARG A 245 5.54 16.32 -11.87
N ASP A 246 5.37 16.26 -13.19
CA ASP A 246 4.24 16.91 -13.88
C ASP A 246 2.89 16.32 -13.45
N VAL A 247 2.79 14.99 -13.36
CA VAL A 247 1.58 14.28 -12.89
C VAL A 247 1.24 14.67 -11.44
N GLU A 248 2.25 14.70 -10.57
CA GLU A 248 2.10 15.03 -9.15
C GLU A 248 1.74 16.52 -8.94
N GLN A 249 2.45 17.45 -9.57
CA GLN A 249 2.20 18.90 -9.41
C GLN A 249 0.84 19.32 -9.94
N ARG A 250 0.38 18.72 -11.04
CA ARG A 250 -0.95 19.00 -11.59
C ARG A 250 -2.06 18.26 -10.85
N LYS A 251 -1.73 17.50 -9.79
CA LYS A 251 -2.68 16.70 -9.00
C LYS A 251 -3.55 15.83 -9.91
N LEU A 252 -2.95 15.28 -10.96
CA LEU A 252 -3.69 14.63 -12.03
C LEU A 252 -4.47 13.41 -11.54
N LEU A 253 -3.91 12.73 -10.55
CA LEU A 253 -4.37 11.47 -9.98
C LEU A 253 -5.42 11.62 -8.88
N GLU A 254 -5.75 12.84 -8.46
CA GLU A 254 -6.79 13.07 -7.47
C GLU A 254 -8.18 12.73 -8.07
N PRO A 255 -9.00 11.91 -7.38
CA PRO A 255 -10.40 11.70 -7.76
C PRO A 255 -11.16 13.04 -7.74
N GLN A 256 -12.17 13.17 -8.60
CA GLN A 256 -13.10 14.31 -8.56
C GLN A 256 -14.10 14.16 -7.41
#